data_AF-A0A350M6W1-F1
#
_entry.id   AF-A0A350M6W1-F1
#
_cell.length_a   1.000
_cell.length_b   1.000
_cell.length_c   1.000
_cell.angle_alpha   90.00
_cell.angle_beta   90.00
_cell.angle_gamma   90.00
#
_symmetry.space_group_name_H-M   'P 1'
#
loop_
_entity.id
_entity.type
_entity.pdbx_description
1 polymer ?
#
loop_
_entity_poly.entity_id
_entity_poly.type
_entity_poly.pdbx_seq_one_letter_code
_entity_poly.pdbx_strand_id
1 'polypeptide(L)'
;MFAFEVISHGLLLNWCYVLFVLAALSALIFPLVGMAKDFKKAINSLIGVAVLIIIFGVGYSLSSGEAYTIGDQVVEGTMSKLSEAGLYTFYVMILLAVGTIIYTEISKAFK
;
A
#
# COMPACT_ATOMS: atom_id res chain seq x y z
N MET A 1 0.54 -29.09 23.99
CA MET A 1 -0.41 -28.73 22.91
C MET A 1 -1.72 -28.16 23.50
N PHE A 2 -1.67 -27.31 24.54
CA PHE A 2 -2.87 -26.95 25.34
C PHE A 2 -3.00 -25.44 25.68
N ALA A 3 -2.15 -24.56 25.15
CA ALA A 3 -2.19 -23.12 25.49
C ALA A 3 -3.08 -22.27 24.55
N PHE A 4 -3.52 -22.81 23.41
CA PHE A 4 -4.35 -22.08 22.44
C PHE A 4 -5.86 -22.33 22.61
N GLU A 5 -6.27 -23.26 23.47
CA GLU A 5 -7.69 -23.66 23.62
C GLU A 5 -8.48 -22.77 24.59
N VAL A 6 -7.77 -21.96 25.41
CA VAL A 6 -8.38 -21.01 26.37
C VAL A 6 -8.60 -19.61 25.79
N ILE A 7 -8.13 -19.35 24.57
CA ILE A 7 -8.32 -18.05 23.92
C ILE A 7 -9.52 -18.15 22.99
N SER A 8 -10.67 -17.66 23.45
CA SER A 8 -11.85 -17.45 22.61
C SER A 8 -11.43 -16.74 21.32
N HIS A 9 -11.84 -17.26 20.15
CA HIS A 9 -11.51 -16.68 18.84
C HIS A 9 -11.83 -15.17 18.78
N GLY A 10 -12.86 -14.73 19.51
CA GLY A 10 -13.21 -13.31 19.66
C GLY A 10 -12.19 -12.48 20.46
N LEU A 11 -11.52 -13.06 21.46
CA LEU A 11 -10.49 -12.37 22.25
C LEU A 11 -9.22 -12.16 21.42
N LEU A 12 -8.82 -13.16 20.62
CA LEU A 12 -7.66 -13.03 19.73
C LEU A 12 -7.93 -12.01 18.61
N LEU A 13 -9.12 -12.04 18.00
CA LEU A 13 -9.53 -11.04 17.01
C LEU A 13 -9.57 -9.64 17.61
N ASN A 14 -10.12 -9.48 18.82
CA ASN A 14 -10.19 -8.19 19.48
C ASN A 14 -8.78 -7.66 19.81
N TRP A 15 -7.87 -8.52 20.27
CA TRP A 15 -6.47 -8.16 20.48
C TRP A 15 -5.76 -7.78 19.17
N CYS A 16 -5.97 -8.50 18.08
CA CYS A 16 -5.46 -8.14 16.76
C CYS A 16 -5.98 -6.77 16.31
N TYR A 17 -7.27 -6.47 16.51
CA TYR A 17 -7.83 -5.16 16.18
C TYR A 17 -7.22 -4.04 17.03
N VAL A 18 -7.08 -4.25 18.34
CA VAL A 18 -6.46 -3.27 19.25
C VAL A 18 -5.00 -3.01 18.86
N LEU A 19 -4.23 -4.07 18.61
CA LEU A 19 -2.84 -3.96 18.18
C LEU A 19 -2.73 -3.29 16.79
N PHE A 20 -3.65 -3.59 15.87
CA PHE A 20 -3.69 -2.96 14.55
C PHE A 20 -3.97 -1.46 14.64
N VAL A 21 -4.93 -1.05 15.48
CA VAL A 21 -5.23 0.37 15.72
C VAL A 21 -4.03 1.06 16.37
N LEU A 22 -3.39 0.43 17.37
CA LEU A 22 -2.22 0.98 18.04
C LEU A 22 -1.01 1.12 17.09
N ALA A 23 -0.82 0.12 16.23
CA ALA A 23 0.23 0.13 15.20
C ALA A 23 -0.05 1.20 14.14
N ALA A 24 -1.29 1.35 13.69
CA ALA A 24 -1.70 2.39 12.76
C ALA A 24 -1.47 3.79 13.36
N LEU A 25 -1.88 4.02 14.62
CA LEU A 25 -1.62 5.27 15.32
C LEU A 25 -0.11 5.54 15.45
N SER A 26 0.66 4.53 15.86
CA SER A 26 2.12 4.67 15.98
C SER A 26 2.78 4.96 14.63
N ALA A 27 2.34 4.30 13.55
CA ALA A 27 2.82 4.53 12.19
C ALA A 27 2.49 5.93 11.66
N LEU A 28 1.46 6.60 12.18
CA LEU A 28 1.14 7.99 11.86
C LEU A 28 1.92 8.98 12.75
N ILE A 29 2.08 8.67 14.04
CA ILE A 29 2.77 9.56 15.00
C ILE A 29 4.29 9.59 14.75
N PHE A 30 4.91 8.46 14.41
CA PHE A 30 6.35 8.38 14.13
C PHE A 30 6.82 9.36 13.03
N PRO A 31 6.18 9.42 11.84
CA PRO A 31 6.55 10.38 10.81
C PRO A 31 6.22 11.82 11.20
N LEU A 32 5.16 12.08 11.98
CA LEU A 32 4.83 13.44 12.49
C LEU A 32 5.89 13.97 13.48
N VAL A 33 6.37 13.13 14.39
CA VAL A 33 7.44 13.50 15.34
C VAL A 33 8.79 13.58 14.61
N GLY A 34 9.04 12.72 13.62
CA GLY A 34 10.21 12.81 12.74
C GLY A 34 10.22 14.07 11.87
N MET A 35 9.04 14.54 11.45
CA MET A 35 8.83 15.80 10.73
C MET A 35 9.33 17.02 11.51
N ALA A 36 9.07 17.06 12.81
CA ALA A 36 9.47 18.17 13.67
C ALA A 36 10.97 18.26 13.93
N LYS A 37 11.70 17.13 13.85
CA LYS A 37 13.15 17.07 14.05
C LYS A 37 13.95 17.34 12.78
N ASP A 38 13.46 16.88 11.62
CA ASP A 38 14.15 17.01 10.33
C ASP A 38 13.16 17.29 9.19
N PHE A 39 12.69 18.53 9.08
CA PHE A 39 11.78 18.97 8.01
C PHE A 39 12.24 18.57 6.60
N LYS A 40 13.56 18.58 6.35
CA LYS A 40 14.14 18.22 5.05
C LYS A 40 14.04 16.73 4.74
N LYS A 41 14.09 15.86 5.75
CA LYS A 41 13.97 14.40 5.53
C LYS A 41 12.50 14.00 5.40
N ALA A 42 11.65 14.67 6.17
CA ALA A 42 10.22 14.49 6.06
C ALA A 42 9.64 14.93 4.71
N ILE A 43 10.12 16.03 4.13
CA ILE A 43 9.64 16.47 2.82
C ILE A 43 9.96 15.42 1.74
N ASN A 44 11.13 14.76 1.81
CA ASN A 44 11.50 13.68 0.88
C ASN A 44 10.58 12.46 1.03
N SER A 45 10.23 12.08 2.27
CA SER A 45 9.26 11.01 2.52
C SER A 45 7.86 11.39 2.02
N LEU A 46 7.46 12.64 2.21
CA LEU A 46 6.16 13.15 1.77
C LEU A 46 6.05 13.19 0.25
N ILE A 47 7.14 13.55 -0.45
CA ILE A 47 7.22 13.49 -1.91
C ILE A 47 7.02 12.05 -2.40
N GLY A 48 7.65 11.06 -1.76
CA GLY A 48 7.43 9.64 -2.09
C GLY A 48 5.96 9.22 -1.95
N VAL A 49 5.28 9.64 -0.88
CA VAL A 49 3.85 9.37 -0.67
C VAL A 49 2.98 10.10 -1.70
N ALA A 50 3.29 11.35 -2.02
CA ALA A 50 2.57 12.12 -3.04
C ALA A 50 2.68 11.47 -4.43
N VAL A 51 3.87 11.01 -4.81
CA VAL A 51 4.09 10.27 -6.07
C VAL A 51 3.26 8.98 -6.07
N LEU A 52 3.17 8.26 -4.95
CA LEU A 52 2.34 7.07 -4.85
C LEU A 52 0.86 7.35 -5.08
N ILE A 53 0.33 8.41 -4.49
CA ILE A 53 -1.06 8.82 -4.68
C ILE A 53 -1.33 9.14 -6.15
N ILE A 54 -0.38 9.79 -6.83
CA ILE A 54 -0.50 10.10 -8.26
C ILE A 54 -0.55 8.80 -9.09
N ILE A 55 0.35 7.84 -8.84
CA ILE A 55 0.37 6.55 -9.56
C ILE A 55 -0.92 5.77 -9.31
N PHE A 56 -1.44 5.78 -8.08
CA PHE A 56 -2.71 5.16 -7.75
C PHE A 56 -3.88 5.83 -8.47
N GLY A 57 -3.91 7.16 -8.52
CA GLY A 57 -4.93 7.92 -9.27
C GLY A 57 -4.91 7.63 -10.77
N VAL A 58 -3.72 7.45 -11.36
CA VAL A 58 -3.57 7.04 -12.76
C VAL A 58 -4.07 5.61 -12.96
N GLY A 59 -3.70 4.66 -12.09
CA GLY A 59 -4.18 3.28 -12.15
C GLY A 59 -5.71 3.17 -11.98
N TYR A 60 -6.30 3.98 -11.10
CA TYR A 60 -7.75 4.04 -10.91
C TYR A 60 -8.48 4.67 -12.10
N SER A 61 -7.88 5.67 -12.75
CA SER A 61 -8.45 6.28 -13.97
C SER A 61 -8.37 5.36 -15.18
N LEU A 62 -7.33 4.53 -15.25
CA LEU A 62 -7.14 3.56 -16.33
C LEU A 62 -7.98 2.29 -16.13
N SER A 63 -8.37 2.00 -14.89
CA SER A 63 -9.29 0.91 -14.58
C SER A 63 -10.69 1.25 -15.11
N SER A 64 -11.12 0.54 -16.14
CA SER A 64 -12.46 0.67 -16.72
C SER A 64 -13.55 0.11 -15.80
N GLY A 65 -13.22 -0.85 -14.93
CA GLY A 65 -14.19 -1.44 -14.00
C GLY A 65 -15.30 -2.18 -14.72
N GLU A 66 -14.94 -2.85 -15.81
CA GLU A 66 -15.86 -3.68 -16.57
C GLU A 66 -16.32 -4.82 -15.66
N ALA A 67 -17.62 -4.99 -15.50
CA ALA A 67 -18.16 -6.09 -14.71
C ALA A 67 -17.84 -7.42 -15.42
N TYR A 68 -16.90 -8.18 -14.86
CA TYR A 68 -16.57 -9.50 -15.39
C TYR A 68 -17.50 -10.55 -14.78
N THR A 69 -18.27 -11.24 -15.62
CA THR A 69 -19.07 -12.41 -15.21
C THR A 69 -18.17 -13.65 -15.14
N ILE A 70 -17.81 -14.11 -13.95
CA ILE A 70 -17.10 -15.39 -13.76
C ILE A 70 -18.15 -16.44 -13.39
N GLY A 71 -18.64 -17.21 -14.38
CA GLY A 71 -19.65 -18.24 -14.15
C GLY A 71 -21.02 -17.67 -13.74
N ASP A 72 -21.59 -18.14 -12.62
CA ASP A 72 -22.90 -17.68 -12.08
C ASP A 72 -22.76 -16.51 -11.09
N GLN A 73 -21.53 -16.03 -10.86
CA GLN A 73 -21.23 -15.02 -9.85
C GLN A 73 -20.98 -13.69 -10.55
N VAL A 74 -21.92 -12.75 -10.40
CA VAL A 74 -21.74 -11.37 -10.85
C VAL A 74 -20.86 -10.66 -9.83
N VAL A 75 -19.58 -10.51 -10.15
CA VAL A 75 -18.70 -9.64 -9.35
C VAL A 75 -19.14 -8.21 -9.64
N GLU A 76 -19.71 -7.56 -8.63
CA GLU A 76 -20.14 -6.17 -8.69
C GLU A 76 -18.99 -5.30 -9.26
N GLY A 77 -19.25 -4.58 -10.35
CA GLY A 77 -18.21 -3.89 -11.13
C GLY A 77 -17.32 -2.95 -10.31
N THR A 78 -17.82 -2.44 -9.18
CA THR A 78 -17.06 -1.63 -8.24
C THR A 78 -15.91 -2.40 -7.56
N MET A 79 -16.13 -3.66 -7.14
CA MET A 79 -15.08 -4.47 -6.51
C MET A 79 -14.05 -4.94 -7.53
N SER A 80 -14.49 -5.28 -8.76
CA SER A 80 -13.60 -5.59 -9.88
C SER A 80 -12.69 -4.41 -10.20
N LYS A 81 -13.27 -3.21 -10.31
CA LYS A 81 -12.53 -1.97 -10.58
C LYS A 81 -11.43 -1.68 -9.57
N LEU A 82 -11.68 -1.91 -8.28
CA LEU A 82 -10.66 -1.67 -7.25
C LEU A 82 -9.50 -2.67 -7.36
N SER A 83 -9.80 -3.94 -7.66
CA SER A 83 -8.79 -4.98 -7.86
C SER A 83 -7.97 -4.72 -9.13
N GLU A 84 -8.64 -4.37 -10.24
CA GLU A 84 -8.00 -4.03 -11.50
C GLU A 84 -7.14 -2.78 -11.36
N ALA A 85 -7.64 -1.72 -10.73
CA ALA A 85 -6.87 -0.52 -10.43
C ALA A 85 -5.63 -0.82 -9.59
N GLY A 86 -5.77 -1.63 -8.54
CA GLY A 86 -4.64 -2.03 -7.69
C GLY A 86 -3.57 -2.79 -8.48
N LEU A 87 -3.98 -3.68 -9.39
CA LEU A 87 -3.07 -4.44 -10.24
C LEU A 87 -2.36 -3.53 -11.26
N TYR A 88 -3.08 -2.61 -11.89
CA TYR A 88 -2.48 -1.61 -12.78
C TYR A 88 -1.46 -0.72 -12.07
N THR A 89 -1.81 -0.20 -10.89
CA THR A 89 -0.89 0.58 -10.06
C THR A 89 0.37 -0.24 -9.73
N PHE A 90 0.22 -1.51 -9.36
CA PHE A 90 1.35 -2.37 -9.02
C PHE A 90 2.28 -2.60 -10.22
N TYR A 91 1.74 -2.86 -11.41
CA TYR A 91 2.55 -3.02 -12.63
C TYR A 91 3.34 -1.77 -12.99
N VAL A 92 2.71 -0.59 -12.92
CA VAL A 92 3.41 0.69 -13.17
C VAL A 92 4.51 0.91 -12.14
N MET A 93 4.24 0.60 -10.87
CA MET A 93 5.21 0.76 -9.80
C MET A 93 6.42 -0.16 -9.98
N ILE A 94 6.22 -1.40 -10.42
CA ILE A 94 7.31 -2.33 -10.74
C ILE A 94 8.19 -1.77 -11.86
N LEU A 95 7.59 -1.29 -12.95
CA LEU A 95 8.36 -0.72 -14.07
C LEU A 95 9.20 0.48 -13.62
N LEU A 96 8.62 1.37 -12.80
CA LEU A 96 9.34 2.51 -12.23
C LEU A 96 10.45 2.07 -11.26
N ALA A 97 10.19 1.07 -10.42
CA ALA A 97 11.18 0.53 -9.49
C ALA A 97 12.36 -0.09 -10.25
N VAL A 98 12.10 -0.93 -11.24
CA VAL A 98 13.15 -1.54 -12.07
C VAL A 98 13.94 -0.47 -12.83
N GLY A 99 13.25 0.49 -13.44
CA GLY A 99 13.90 1.59 -14.16
C GLY A 99 14.80 2.46 -13.26
N THR A 100 14.34 2.77 -12.05
CA THR A 100 15.13 3.54 -11.07
C THR A 100 16.32 2.77 -10.54
N ILE A 101 16.19 1.45 -10.33
CA ILE A 101 17.31 0.57 -9.96
C ILE A 101 18.36 0.58 -11.07
N ILE A 102 17.97 0.35 -12.33
CA ILE A 102 18.91 0.35 -13.46
C ILE A 102 19.61 1.70 -13.58
N TYR A 103 18.86 2.81 -13.48
CA TYR A 103 19.44 4.15 -13.52
C TYR A 103 20.43 4.41 -12.38
N THR A 104 20.11 3.98 -11.15
CA THR A 104 21.00 4.17 -9.99
C THR A 104 22.25 3.32 -10.09
N GLU A 105 22.16 2.10 -10.60
CA GLU A 105 23.32 1.23 -10.82
C GLU A 105 24.23 1.78 -11.93
N ILE A 106 23.67 2.26 -13.04
CA ILE A 106 24.42 2.91 -14.12
C ILE A 106 25.07 4.20 -13.61
N SER A 107 24.30 5.06 -12.94
CA SER A 107 24.83 6.33 -12.42
C SER A 107 25.94 6.13 -11.37
N LYS A 108 25.91 5.04 -10.60
CA LYS A 108 27.00 4.67 -9.69
C LYS A 108 28.21 4.13 -10.45
N ALA A 109 28.01 3.36 -11.51
CA ALA A 109 29.10 2.83 -12.31
C ALA A 109 29.87 3.92 -13.08
N PHE A 110 29.20 5.03 -13.43
CA PHE A 110 29.80 6.18 -14.12
C PHE A 110 30.39 7.26 -13.19
N LYS A 111 30.33 7.07 -11.87
CA LYS A 111 30.78 8.06 -10.88
C LYS A 111 31.92 7.50 -10.03
#